data_AF-A0A1I5SGU5-F1
#
_entry.id   AF-A0A1I5SGU5-F1
#
_cell.length_a   1.000
_cell.length_b   1.000
_cell.length_c   1.000
_cell.angle_alpha   90.00
_cell.angle_beta   90.00
_cell.angle_gamma   90.00
#
_symmetry.space_group_name_H-M   'P 1'
#
loop_
_entity.id
_entity.type
_entity.pdbx_description
1 polymer ?
#
loop_
_entity_poly.entity_id
_entity_poly.type
_entity_poly.pdbx_seq_one_letter_code
_entity_poly.pdbx_strand_id
1 'polypeptide(L)'
;MDALERIAAALDVDMTEIIYGAPRSPNLLEVKRRWAAVGGGIVMILAVLLSLLAYFDFFGSWANGLSYQFDDLDYRLSFTEVPGTYSVDIDLSDPDSSIGKVLYEDETGCRIIVEALDRDGPDNGFWRIFFRAEGVCRQSGGQLVTGSMQRPAGKRMGVFRSDLCASLTTTADGTLWPGKLQGMTGLQKHGNRFGYYLFHSVYDTRTGAASGFPDTLESNIITVTLDGLTQFSTVRGG
;
A
#
# COMPACT_ATOMS: atom_id res chain seq x y z
N MET A 1 64.52 41.37 -36.72
CA MET A 1 63.47 40.33 -36.75
C MET A 1 63.07 39.95 -35.32
N ASP A 2 63.18 40.87 -34.35
CA ASP A 2 63.32 40.49 -32.93
C ASP A 2 62.08 40.77 -32.04
N ALA A 3 61.10 41.52 -32.53
CA ALA A 3 59.91 41.85 -31.75
C ALA A 3 58.88 40.72 -31.71
N LEU A 4 58.73 39.98 -32.82
CA LEU A 4 57.73 38.91 -32.96
C LEU A 4 58.12 37.64 -32.22
N GLU A 5 59.41 37.25 -32.23
CA GLU A 5 59.90 36.10 -31.45
C GLU A 5 59.75 36.30 -29.94
N ARG A 6 59.99 37.52 -29.43
CA ARG A 6 59.81 37.83 -28.01
C ARG A 6 58.36 37.75 -27.55
N ILE A 7 57.41 38.11 -28.41
CA ILE A 7 55.98 38.04 -28.10
C ILE A 7 55.51 36.56 -28.12
N ALA A 8 55.99 35.76 -29.09
CA ALA A 8 55.69 34.33 -29.16
C ALA A 8 56.21 33.57 -27.93
N ALA A 9 57.44 33.85 -27.52
CA ALA A 9 58.05 33.23 -26.34
C ALA A 9 57.40 33.65 -25.01
N ALA A 10 56.84 34.87 -24.92
CA ALA A 10 56.16 35.34 -23.72
C ALA A 10 54.73 34.77 -23.56
N LEU A 11 54.12 34.31 -24.66
CA LEU A 11 52.77 33.74 -24.69
C LEU A 11 52.75 32.20 -24.70
N ASP A 12 53.91 31.54 -24.79
CA ASP A 12 54.06 30.08 -24.97
C ASP A 12 53.24 29.54 -26.15
N VAL A 13 53.18 30.31 -27.23
CA VAL A 13 52.40 30.02 -28.44
C VAL A 13 53.34 29.94 -29.64
N ASP A 14 53.18 28.90 -30.46
CA ASP A 14 54.03 28.63 -31.63
C ASP A 14 53.91 29.76 -32.67
N MET A 15 55.02 30.17 -33.30
CA MET A 15 55.09 31.39 -34.14
C MET A 15 54.14 31.31 -35.35
N THR A 16 53.83 30.10 -35.81
CA THR A 16 52.85 29.85 -36.87
C THR A 16 51.41 30.13 -36.46
N GLU A 17 51.07 30.02 -35.17
CA GLU A 17 49.74 30.29 -34.64
C GLU A 17 49.45 31.80 -34.53
N ILE A 18 50.49 32.61 -34.36
CA ILE A 18 50.42 34.08 -34.34
C ILE A 18 50.29 34.65 -35.76
N ILE A 19 50.95 34.04 -36.75
CA ILE A 19 50.94 34.51 -38.15
C ILE A 19 49.67 34.06 -38.90
N TYR A 20 49.18 32.84 -38.64
CA TYR A 20 48.05 32.26 -39.37
C TYR A 20 46.73 32.19 -38.57
N GLY A 21 46.76 32.60 -37.30
CA GLY A 21 45.64 32.49 -36.37
C GLY A 21 45.46 31.06 -35.85
N ALA A 22 44.91 30.94 -34.63
CA ALA A 22 44.62 29.65 -33.99
C ALA A 22 43.88 28.69 -34.95
N PRO A 23 44.22 27.39 -34.97
CA PRO A 23 43.56 26.43 -35.83
C PRO A 23 42.04 26.52 -35.65
N ARG A 24 41.33 26.73 -36.76
CA ARG A 24 39.88 26.85 -36.83
C ARG A 24 39.25 25.85 -35.87
N SER A 25 38.51 26.35 -34.89
CA SER A 25 37.81 25.55 -33.88
C SER A 25 37.07 24.38 -34.56
N PRO A 26 37.03 23.19 -33.93
CA PRO A 26 36.36 22.03 -34.51
C PRO A 26 34.96 22.43 -34.93
N ASN A 27 34.58 22.11 -36.19
CA ASN A 27 33.31 22.53 -36.82
C ASN A 27 32.16 22.36 -35.83
N LEU A 28 31.80 23.43 -35.13
CA LEU A 28 30.83 23.40 -34.02
C LEU A 28 29.47 22.91 -34.51
N LEU A 29 29.20 23.12 -35.80
CA LEU A 29 28.02 22.61 -36.50
C LEU A 29 27.98 21.08 -36.59
N GLU A 30 29.12 20.43 -36.80
CA GLU A 30 29.19 18.96 -36.92
C GLU A 30 29.05 18.31 -35.55
N VAL A 31 29.71 18.86 -34.54
CA VAL A 31 29.57 18.45 -33.14
C VAL A 31 28.13 18.65 -32.67
N LYS A 32 27.53 19.82 -32.92
CA LYS A 32 26.12 20.11 -32.58
C LYS A 32 25.16 19.15 -33.28
N ARG A 33 25.39 18.81 -34.56
CA ARG A 33 24.54 17.87 -35.30
C ARG A 33 24.64 16.44 -34.76
N ARG A 34 25.84 15.99 -34.38
CA ARG A 34 26.04 14.67 -33.74
C ARG A 34 25.34 14.60 -32.38
N TRP A 35 25.50 15.60 -31.53
CA TRP A 35 24.80 15.66 -30.23
C TRP A 35 23.29 15.78 -30.38
N ALA A 36 22.79 16.52 -31.38
CA ALA A 36 21.36 16.57 -31.68
C ALA A 36 20.81 15.22 -32.16
N ALA A 37 21.57 14.47 -32.97
CA ALA A 37 21.17 13.13 -33.42
C ALA A 37 21.19 12.11 -32.27
N VAL A 38 22.23 12.13 -31.43
CA VAL A 38 22.32 11.28 -30.22
C VAL A 38 21.20 11.62 -29.24
N GLY A 39 20.97 12.91 -28.97
CA GLY A 39 19.88 13.37 -28.11
C GLY A 39 18.51 12.98 -28.65
N GLY A 40 18.27 13.18 -29.95
CA GLY A 40 17.02 12.76 -30.60
C GLY A 40 16.81 11.24 -30.56
N GLY A 41 17.87 10.45 -30.75
CA GLY A 41 17.82 8.99 -30.62
C GLY A 41 17.44 8.56 -29.21
N ILE A 42 18.03 9.17 -28.17
CA ILE A 42 17.68 8.91 -26.77
C ILE A 42 16.22 9.25 -26.51
N VAL A 43 15.73 10.41 -26.97
CA VAL A 43 14.33 10.81 -26.80
C VAL A 43 13.37 9.82 -27.47
N MET A 44 13.68 9.34 -28.67
CA MET A 44 12.88 8.32 -29.37
C MET A 44 12.86 7.00 -28.62
N ILE A 45 14.01 6.51 -28.15
CA ILE A 45 14.08 5.28 -27.35
C ILE A 45 13.27 5.43 -26.06
N LEU A 46 13.39 6.57 -25.39
CA LEU A 46 12.66 6.85 -24.15
C LEU A 46 11.15 6.93 -24.39
N ALA A 47 10.71 7.54 -25.51
CA ALA A 47 9.32 7.58 -25.92
C ALA A 47 8.76 6.17 -26.19
N VAL A 48 9.49 5.33 -26.93
CA VAL A 48 9.08 3.94 -27.20
C VAL A 48 8.98 3.13 -25.89
N LEU A 49 9.95 3.27 -24.99
CA LEU A 49 9.91 2.64 -23.67
C LEU A 49 8.68 3.08 -22.88
N LEU A 50 8.42 4.39 -22.77
CA LEU A 50 7.26 4.92 -22.07
C LEU A 50 5.94 4.44 -22.69
N SER A 51 5.85 4.37 -24.03
CA SER A 51 4.70 3.82 -24.72
C SER A 51 4.49 2.33 -24.42
N LEU A 52 5.56 1.53 -24.35
CA LEU A 52 5.46 0.12 -23.95
C LEU A 52 4.99 -0.01 -22.49
N LEU A 53 5.57 0.75 -21.56
CA LEU A 53 5.14 0.74 -20.15
C LEU A 53 3.66 1.14 -20.00
N ALA A 54 3.21 2.14 -20.76
CA ALA A 54 1.81 2.56 -20.78
C ALA A 54 0.89 1.49 -21.40
N TYR A 55 1.31 0.86 -22.50
CA TYR A 55 0.55 -0.21 -23.14
C TYR A 55 0.34 -1.42 -22.21
N PHE A 56 1.34 -1.74 -21.38
CA PHE A 56 1.23 -2.81 -20.40
C PHE A 56 0.56 -2.38 -19.08
N ASP A 57 -0.04 -1.19 -19.03
CA ASP A 57 -0.74 -0.63 -17.87
C ASP A 57 0.07 -0.66 -16.56
N PHE A 58 1.40 -0.56 -16.71
CA PHE A 58 2.34 -0.60 -15.60
C PHE A 58 2.09 0.56 -14.64
N PHE A 59 1.75 1.73 -15.17
CA PHE A 59 1.50 2.94 -14.39
C PHE A 59 0.27 2.83 -13.51
N GLY A 60 -0.81 2.17 -13.95
CA GLY A 60 -2.03 1.99 -13.15
C GLY A 60 -1.77 1.19 -11.88
N SER A 61 -1.21 -0.01 -12.04
CA SER A 61 -0.86 -0.88 -10.89
C SER A 61 0.26 -0.31 -10.03
N TRP A 62 1.26 0.38 -10.62
CA TRP A 62 2.34 0.99 -9.84
C TRP A 62 1.87 2.20 -9.03
N ALA A 63 1.02 3.06 -9.61
CA ALA A 63 0.51 4.25 -8.93
C ALA A 63 -0.51 3.89 -7.85
N ASN A 64 -1.49 3.05 -8.20
CA ASN A 64 -2.72 2.83 -7.41
C ASN A 64 -2.86 1.41 -6.83
N GLY A 65 -1.96 0.48 -7.16
CA GLY A 65 -1.85 -0.84 -6.51
C GLY A 65 -3.11 -1.69 -6.59
N LEU A 66 -3.45 -2.32 -5.46
CA LEU A 66 -4.58 -3.26 -5.36
C LEU A 66 -5.93 -2.60 -5.70
N SER A 67 -6.11 -1.33 -5.35
CA SER A 67 -7.31 -0.54 -5.68
C SER A 67 -7.57 -0.52 -7.18
N TYR A 68 -6.54 -0.25 -7.99
CA TYR A 68 -6.66 -0.26 -9.44
C TYR A 68 -7.00 -1.66 -9.98
N GLN A 69 -6.34 -2.72 -9.49
CA GLN A 69 -6.61 -4.09 -9.95
C GLN A 69 -8.01 -4.58 -9.55
N PHE A 70 -8.56 -4.06 -8.46
CA PHE A 70 -9.90 -4.37 -8.02
C PHE A 70 -10.96 -3.83 -9.00
N ASP A 71 -10.77 -2.62 -9.53
CA ASP A 71 -11.72 -1.98 -10.44
C ASP A 71 -11.47 -2.31 -11.93
N ASP A 72 -10.22 -2.56 -12.30
CA ASP A 72 -9.82 -2.73 -13.71
C ASP A 72 -10.33 -4.05 -14.33
N LEU A 73 -10.86 -4.01 -15.54
CA LEU A 73 -11.50 -5.17 -16.18
C LEU A 73 -10.51 -6.25 -16.63
N ASP A 74 -9.23 -5.92 -16.81
CA ASP A 74 -8.20 -6.88 -17.19
C ASP A 74 -7.86 -7.81 -16.03
N TYR A 75 -8.25 -7.51 -14.79
CA TYR A 75 -7.99 -8.36 -13.65
C TYR A 75 -9.21 -9.18 -13.26
N ARG A 76 -9.01 -10.48 -13.07
CA ARG A 76 -10.00 -11.37 -12.46
C ARG A 76 -9.84 -11.35 -10.95
N LEU A 77 -10.95 -11.28 -10.23
CA LEU A 77 -10.96 -11.29 -8.76
C LEU A 77 -11.31 -12.69 -8.24
N SER A 78 -10.64 -13.11 -7.18
CA SER A 78 -11.01 -14.28 -6.39
C SER A 78 -11.06 -13.92 -4.91
N PHE A 79 -11.95 -14.57 -4.18
CA PHE A 79 -12.13 -14.41 -2.74
C PHE A 79 -12.25 -15.80 -2.14
N THR A 80 -11.37 -16.11 -1.20
CA THR A 80 -11.31 -17.40 -0.52
C THR A 80 -11.17 -17.16 0.98
N GLU A 81 -11.83 -17.98 1.78
CA GLU A 81 -11.69 -17.93 3.23
C GLU A 81 -10.34 -18.51 3.64
N VAL A 82 -9.65 -17.83 4.55
CA VAL A 82 -8.39 -18.29 5.13
C VAL A 82 -8.73 -19.18 6.32
N PRO A 83 -8.28 -20.44 6.34
CA PRO A 83 -8.64 -21.38 7.40
C PRO A 83 -7.95 -21.02 8.72
N GLY A 84 -8.72 -21.04 9.80
CA GLY A 84 -8.20 -20.93 11.17
C GLY A 84 -8.57 -19.63 11.87
N THR A 85 -8.13 -19.53 13.13
CA THR A 85 -8.39 -18.41 14.02
C THR A 85 -7.08 -17.72 14.37
N TYR A 86 -7.09 -16.40 14.37
CA TYR A 86 -5.89 -15.58 14.57
C TYR A 86 -6.10 -14.66 15.75
N SER A 87 -5.13 -14.63 16.67
CA SER A 87 -5.27 -13.94 17.95
C SER A 87 -4.08 -13.03 18.24
N VAL A 88 -4.35 -11.94 18.95
CA VAL A 88 -3.32 -11.00 19.42
C VAL A 88 -3.72 -10.45 20.79
N ASP A 89 -2.73 -10.32 21.67
CA ASP A 89 -2.94 -9.73 22.99
C ASP A 89 -2.84 -8.20 22.93
N ILE A 90 -3.81 -7.53 23.52
CA ILE A 90 -3.96 -6.08 23.55
C ILE A 90 -3.95 -5.60 25.00
N ASP A 91 -3.13 -4.60 25.28
CA ASP A 91 -3.11 -3.90 26.56
C ASP A 91 -3.99 -2.66 26.49
N LEU A 92 -5.08 -2.65 27.25
CA LEU A 92 -6.02 -1.54 27.34
C LEU A 92 -5.55 -0.43 28.30
N SER A 93 -4.56 -0.71 29.16
CA SER A 93 -3.97 0.27 30.08
C SER A 93 -2.89 1.12 29.40
N ASP A 94 -2.19 0.53 28.43
CA ASP A 94 -1.26 1.21 27.53
C ASP A 94 -1.58 0.86 26.06
N PRO A 95 -2.57 1.53 25.44
CA PRO A 95 -2.99 1.30 24.05
C PRO A 95 -1.84 1.35 23.04
N ASP A 96 -0.90 2.27 23.23
CA ASP A 96 0.19 2.52 22.29
C ASP A 96 1.15 1.32 22.23
N SER A 97 1.33 0.60 23.34
CA SER A 97 2.13 -0.64 23.39
C SER A 97 1.61 -1.76 22.47
N SER A 98 0.34 -1.68 22.07
CA SER A 98 -0.32 -2.70 21.25
C SER A 98 -0.34 -2.35 19.77
N ILE A 99 -0.02 -1.11 19.41
CA ILE A 99 0.09 -0.68 18.01
C ILE A 99 1.27 -1.37 17.34
N GLY A 100 1.07 -1.87 16.13
CA GLY A 100 2.06 -2.58 15.34
C GLY A 100 2.16 -4.07 15.65
N LYS A 101 1.46 -4.59 16.67
CA LYS A 101 1.37 -6.03 16.90
C LYS A 101 0.74 -6.73 15.69
N VAL A 102 1.28 -7.87 15.32
CA VAL A 102 0.88 -8.65 14.15
C VAL A 102 -0.18 -9.66 14.58
N LEU A 103 -1.35 -9.60 13.95
CA LEU A 103 -2.43 -10.58 14.11
C LEU A 103 -2.28 -11.74 13.12
N TYR A 104 -1.89 -11.42 11.89
CA TYR A 104 -1.74 -12.37 10.80
C TYR A 104 -0.53 -11.99 9.95
N GLU A 105 0.25 -12.97 9.54
CA GLU A 105 1.29 -12.84 8.52
C GLU A 105 1.46 -14.17 7.80
N ASP A 106 1.68 -14.13 6.48
CA ASP A 106 1.97 -15.32 5.68
C ASP A 106 3.22 -15.16 4.81
N GLU A 107 3.65 -16.27 4.22
CA GLU A 107 4.84 -16.34 3.36
C GLU A 107 4.72 -15.50 2.07
N THR A 108 3.50 -15.12 1.68
CA THR A 108 3.27 -14.29 0.49
C THR A 108 3.62 -12.83 0.76
N GLY A 109 3.71 -12.45 2.03
CA GLY A 109 3.94 -11.08 2.51
C GLY A 109 2.64 -10.33 2.83
N CYS A 110 1.50 -11.02 2.91
CA CYS A 110 0.27 -10.42 3.44
C CYS A 110 0.35 -10.34 4.96
N ARG A 111 -0.10 -9.23 5.54
CA ARG A 111 -0.09 -9.02 6.99
C ARG A 111 -1.30 -8.26 7.49
N ILE A 112 -1.75 -8.55 8.70
CA ILE A 112 -2.74 -7.76 9.44
C ILE A 112 -2.09 -7.31 10.74
N ILE A 113 -2.03 -6.01 10.94
CA ILE A 113 -1.43 -5.39 12.12
C ILE A 113 -2.44 -4.53 12.85
N VAL A 114 -2.28 -4.41 14.17
CA VAL A 114 -3.01 -3.44 14.98
C VAL A 114 -2.53 -2.05 14.59
N GLU A 115 -3.42 -1.23 14.04
CA GLU A 115 -3.09 0.13 13.61
C GLU A 115 -3.39 1.17 14.68
N ALA A 116 -4.52 1.03 15.37
CA ALA A 116 -4.93 1.96 16.39
C ALA A 116 -5.88 1.29 17.39
N LEU A 117 -5.89 1.83 18.60
CA LEU A 117 -6.80 1.44 19.68
C LEU A 117 -7.28 2.73 20.35
N ASP A 118 -8.58 2.94 20.42
CA ASP A 118 -9.15 4.14 21.04
C ASP A 118 -10.50 3.87 21.72
N ARG A 119 -11.07 4.89 22.35
CA ARG A 119 -12.41 4.85 22.95
C ARG A 119 -13.34 5.81 22.23
N ASP A 120 -14.55 5.35 21.95
CA ASP A 120 -15.59 6.14 21.27
C ASP A 120 -16.57 6.79 22.25
N GLY A 121 -16.48 8.12 22.44
CA GLY A 121 -17.40 8.92 23.25
C GLY A 121 -16.79 9.50 24.54
N PRO A 122 -17.45 10.50 25.16
CA PRO A 122 -16.99 11.09 26.42
C PRO A 122 -17.10 10.09 27.59
N ASP A 123 -16.18 10.18 28.56
CA ASP A 123 -16.18 9.41 29.81
C ASP A 123 -16.17 7.87 29.68
N ASN A 124 -15.09 7.30 29.12
CA ASN A 124 -14.89 5.85 28.97
C ASN A 124 -15.84 5.18 27.96
N GLY A 125 -15.92 5.76 26.77
CA GLY A 125 -16.61 5.19 25.62
C GLY A 125 -16.17 3.77 25.21
N PHE A 126 -16.85 3.20 24.20
CA PHE A 126 -16.60 1.83 23.76
C PHE A 126 -15.19 1.69 23.19
N TRP A 127 -14.45 0.68 23.66
CA TRP A 127 -13.16 0.34 23.09
C TRP A 127 -13.30 -0.10 21.64
N ARG A 128 -12.54 0.56 20.77
CA ARG A 128 -12.42 0.23 19.35
C ARG A 128 -11.00 -0.15 19.03
N ILE A 129 -10.86 -1.19 18.23
CA ILE A 129 -9.60 -1.59 17.62
C ILE A 129 -9.70 -1.41 16.11
N PHE A 130 -8.64 -0.88 15.52
CA PHE A 130 -8.49 -0.75 14.08
C PHE A 130 -7.30 -1.57 13.63
N PHE A 131 -7.52 -2.35 12.58
CA PHE A 131 -6.51 -3.15 11.93
C PHE A 131 -6.20 -2.56 10.56
N ARG A 132 -4.93 -2.65 10.20
CA ARG A 132 -4.47 -2.43 8.84
C ARG A 132 -4.10 -3.77 8.24
N ALA A 133 -4.80 -4.13 7.17
CA ALA A 133 -4.41 -5.23 6.30
C ALA A 133 -3.53 -4.69 5.19
N GLU A 134 -2.40 -5.33 4.99
CA GLU A 134 -1.47 -5.04 3.93
C GLU A 134 -1.26 -6.28 3.06
N GLY A 135 -1.26 -6.04 1.76
CA GLY A 135 -1.13 -7.06 0.74
C GLY A 135 -0.01 -6.73 -0.22
N VAL A 136 0.24 -7.68 -1.11
CA VAL A 136 1.28 -7.59 -2.13
C VAL A 136 0.62 -7.32 -3.48
N CYS A 137 1.15 -6.35 -4.21
CA CYS A 137 0.66 -5.99 -5.54
C CYS A 137 1.79 -6.09 -6.55
N ARG A 138 1.58 -6.88 -7.61
CA ARG A 138 2.45 -6.95 -8.79
C ARG A 138 1.61 -6.76 -10.04
N GLN A 139 2.25 -6.44 -11.16
CA GLN A 139 1.55 -6.25 -12.44
C GLN A 139 0.78 -7.49 -12.93
N SER A 140 1.24 -8.69 -12.59
CA SER A 140 0.54 -9.93 -12.95
C SER A 140 -0.69 -10.20 -12.07
N GLY A 141 -0.79 -9.53 -10.93
CA GLY A 141 -1.77 -9.81 -9.90
C GLY A 141 -1.27 -9.44 -8.50
N GLY A 142 -2.20 -9.45 -7.56
CA GLY A 142 -1.97 -9.08 -6.18
C GLY A 142 -2.76 -9.97 -5.23
N GLN A 143 -2.41 -9.90 -3.95
CA GLN A 143 -3.03 -10.65 -2.88
C GLN A 143 -3.18 -9.76 -1.65
N LEU A 144 -4.25 -9.97 -0.90
CA LEU A 144 -4.52 -9.32 0.38
C LEU A 144 -5.25 -10.32 1.27
N VAL A 145 -4.85 -10.42 2.54
CA VAL A 145 -5.65 -11.08 3.58
C VAL A 145 -6.22 -10.01 4.49
N THR A 146 -7.53 -10.01 4.68
CA THR A 146 -8.22 -8.98 5.45
C THR A 146 -9.42 -9.53 6.22
N GLY A 147 -9.73 -8.90 7.35
CA GLY A 147 -10.88 -9.24 8.17
C GLY A 147 -12.17 -8.55 7.75
N SER A 148 -12.13 -7.63 6.78
CA SER A 148 -13.34 -7.02 6.25
C SER A 148 -13.11 -6.48 4.84
N MET A 149 -13.95 -6.84 3.87
CA MET A 149 -13.86 -6.34 2.49
C MET A 149 -15.20 -6.39 1.77
N GLN A 150 -15.41 -5.43 0.86
CA GLN A 150 -16.55 -5.44 -0.04
C GLN A 150 -16.32 -6.36 -1.23
N ARG A 151 -17.31 -7.20 -1.55
CA ARG A 151 -17.32 -8.01 -2.77
C ARG A 151 -18.14 -7.32 -3.86
N PRO A 152 -17.58 -7.00 -5.04
CA PRO A 152 -18.35 -6.35 -6.09
C PRO A 152 -19.37 -7.33 -6.70
N ALA A 153 -20.59 -6.86 -6.98
CA ALA A 153 -21.61 -7.61 -7.71
C ALA A 153 -21.29 -7.74 -9.21
N GLY A 154 -20.38 -6.90 -9.69
CA GLY A 154 -19.78 -6.91 -11.02
C GLY A 154 -18.99 -5.61 -11.22
N LYS A 155 -17.78 -5.69 -11.78
CA LYS A 155 -16.85 -4.54 -11.90
C LYS A 155 -17.46 -3.33 -12.63
N ARG A 156 -18.36 -3.56 -13.58
CA ARG A 156 -19.01 -2.48 -14.38
C ARG A 156 -20.20 -1.82 -13.70
N MET A 157 -20.69 -2.37 -12.58
CA MET A 157 -21.96 -1.90 -11.99
C MET A 157 -21.75 -0.89 -10.86
N GLY A 158 -20.55 -0.82 -10.27
CA GLY A 158 -20.32 0.00 -9.07
C GLY A 158 -21.15 -0.41 -7.85
N VAL A 159 -21.73 -1.61 -7.88
CA VAL A 159 -22.59 -2.16 -6.81
C VAL A 159 -21.83 -3.28 -6.11
N PHE A 160 -21.92 -3.32 -4.79
CA PHE A 160 -21.38 -4.39 -3.95
C PHE A 160 -22.46 -5.44 -3.65
N ARG A 161 -22.07 -6.71 -3.66
CA ARG A 161 -22.96 -7.85 -3.45
C ARG A 161 -23.12 -8.17 -1.96
N SER A 162 -22.03 -8.08 -1.22
CA SER A 162 -21.96 -8.44 0.20
C SER A 162 -20.65 -7.95 0.80
N ASP A 163 -20.68 -7.64 2.09
CA ASP A 163 -19.46 -7.49 2.89
C ASP A 163 -18.99 -8.87 3.35
N LEU A 164 -17.72 -9.16 3.18
CA LEU A 164 -17.04 -10.33 3.73
C LEU A 164 -16.36 -9.87 5.02
N CYS A 165 -16.86 -10.33 6.16
CA CYS A 165 -16.42 -9.86 7.47
C CYS A 165 -16.08 -11.03 8.38
N ALA A 166 -14.87 -11.01 8.92
CA ALA A 166 -14.46 -11.88 10.00
C ALA A 166 -15.28 -11.57 11.26
N SER A 167 -15.51 -12.58 12.09
CA SER A 167 -16.05 -12.36 13.43
C SER A 167 -14.93 -12.06 14.40
N LEU A 168 -15.10 -11.03 15.23
CA LEU A 168 -14.19 -10.72 16.32
C LEU A 168 -14.74 -11.23 17.65
N THR A 169 -13.89 -11.91 18.41
CA THR A 169 -14.15 -12.29 19.80
C THR A 169 -13.04 -11.77 20.70
N THR A 170 -13.42 -11.12 21.78
CA THR A 170 -12.51 -10.61 22.81
C THR A 170 -12.56 -11.52 24.03
N THR A 171 -11.42 -12.07 24.42
CA THR A 171 -11.27 -12.82 25.67
C THR A 171 -10.73 -11.88 26.73
N ALA A 172 -11.49 -11.71 27.82
CA ALA A 172 -11.11 -10.90 28.96
C ALA A 172 -11.48 -11.64 30.25
N ASP A 173 -10.52 -11.77 31.17
CA ASP A 173 -10.69 -12.47 32.45
C ASP A 173 -11.32 -13.87 32.29
N GLY A 174 -10.89 -14.61 31.25
CA GLY A 174 -11.39 -15.94 30.92
C GLY A 174 -12.79 -15.99 30.30
N THR A 175 -13.45 -14.84 30.10
CA THR A 175 -14.77 -14.73 29.49
C THR A 175 -14.66 -14.26 28.04
N LEU A 176 -15.45 -14.87 27.15
CA LEU A 176 -15.52 -14.51 25.73
C LEU A 176 -16.63 -13.49 25.49
N TRP A 177 -16.29 -12.40 24.84
CA TRP A 177 -17.17 -11.31 24.48
C TRP A 177 -17.20 -11.14 22.96
N PRO A 178 -18.39 -11.10 22.33
CA PRO A 178 -18.47 -10.84 20.91
C PRO A 178 -18.13 -9.37 20.62
N GLY A 179 -17.32 -9.16 19.60
CA GLY A 179 -17.11 -7.85 19.01
C GLY A 179 -18.16 -7.51 17.97
N LYS A 180 -18.18 -6.25 17.53
CA LYS A 180 -19.03 -5.79 16.44
C LYS A 180 -18.23 -4.99 15.43
N LEU A 181 -18.42 -5.29 14.16
CA LEU A 181 -17.81 -4.51 13.08
C LEU A 181 -18.23 -3.04 13.21
N GLN A 182 -17.24 -2.17 13.32
CA GLN A 182 -17.43 -0.72 13.35
C GLN A 182 -17.47 -0.16 11.93
N GLY A 183 -16.60 -0.67 11.06
CA GLY A 183 -16.53 -0.25 9.67
C GLY A 183 -15.26 -0.71 8.98
N MET A 184 -15.15 -0.35 7.71
CA MET A 184 -13.98 -0.59 6.88
C MET A 184 -13.73 0.57 5.93
N THR A 185 -12.50 0.71 5.46
CA THR A 185 -12.20 1.52 4.28
C THR A 185 -12.31 0.68 3.02
N GLY A 186 -12.58 1.33 1.90
CA GLY A 186 -12.36 0.73 0.58
C GLY A 186 -10.90 0.30 0.40
N LEU A 187 -10.67 -0.49 -0.64
CA LEU A 187 -9.35 -0.97 -1.00
C LEU A 187 -8.46 0.19 -1.49
N GLN A 188 -7.29 0.32 -0.89
CA GLN A 188 -6.26 1.30 -1.22
C GLN A 188 -5.10 0.61 -1.96
N LYS A 189 -4.02 1.35 -2.22
CA LYS A 189 -2.84 0.86 -2.94
C LYS A 189 -2.25 -0.43 -2.36
N HIS A 190 -2.12 -0.49 -1.04
CA HIS A 190 -1.42 -1.57 -0.35
C HIS A 190 -2.35 -2.48 0.46
N GLY A 191 -3.66 -2.24 0.49
CA GLY A 191 -4.59 -3.01 1.31
C GLY A 191 -5.74 -2.15 1.80
N ASN A 192 -6.27 -2.44 2.98
CA ASN A 192 -7.37 -1.68 3.56
C ASN A 192 -7.29 -1.62 5.09
N ARG A 193 -8.20 -0.85 5.68
CA ARG A 193 -8.37 -0.76 7.13
C ARG A 193 -9.75 -1.25 7.50
N PHE A 194 -9.87 -1.85 8.67
CA PHE A 194 -11.14 -2.27 9.23
C PHE A 194 -11.10 -2.21 10.75
N GLY A 195 -12.24 -1.97 11.37
CA GLY A 195 -12.31 -1.76 12.81
C GLY A 195 -13.49 -2.48 13.46
N TYR A 196 -13.32 -2.77 14.74
CA TYR A 196 -14.33 -3.43 15.57
C TYR A 196 -14.46 -2.71 16.91
N TYR A 197 -15.67 -2.70 17.44
CA TYR A 197 -15.89 -2.55 18.87
C TYR A 197 -15.50 -3.86 19.55
N LEU A 198 -14.62 -3.78 20.56
CA LEU A 198 -14.09 -4.94 21.26
C LEU A 198 -15.13 -5.67 22.10
N PHE A 199 -16.06 -4.92 22.67
CA PHE A 199 -17.17 -5.42 23.46
C PHE A 199 -18.47 -4.92 22.84
N HIS A 200 -19.36 -5.83 22.50
CA HIS A 200 -20.69 -5.48 22.00
C HIS A 200 -21.77 -6.18 22.83
N SER A 201 -22.76 -5.40 23.27
CA SER A 201 -23.89 -5.94 23.99
C SER A 201 -24.72 -6.83 23.08
N VAL A 202 -24.88 -8.10 23.48
CA VAL A 202 -25.85 -8.99 22.84
C VAL A 202 -27.11 -8.95 23.67
N TYR A 203 -28.19 -8.48 23.05
CA TYR A 203 -29.52 -8.53 23.65
C TYR A 203 -30.14 -9.89 23.37
N ASP A 204 -30.34 -10.67 24.43
CA ASP A 204 -31.07 -11.93 24.34
C ASP A 204 -32.57 -11.63 24.36
N THR A 205 -33.21 -11.74 23.19
CA THR A 205 -34.64 -11.51 23.01
C THR A 205 -35.52 -12.55 23.73
N ARG A 206 -34.96 -13.69 24.15
CA ARG A 206 -35.66 -14.76 24.87
C ARG A 206 -35.68 -14.53 26.37
N THR A 207 -34.62 -13.95 26.93
CA THR A 207 -34.50 -13.71 28.38
C THR A 207 -34.66 -12.24 28.75
N GLY A 208 -34.63 -11.34 27.78
CA GLY A 208 -34.67 -9.89 27.98
C GLY A 208 -33.36 -9.33 28.57
N ALA A 209 -32.32 -10.15 28.70
CA ALA A 209 -31.04 -9.77 29.28
C ALA A 209 -30.12 -9.16 28.21
N ALA A 210 -29.45 -8.05 28.56
CA ALA A 210 -28.33 -7.52 27.80
C ALA A 210 -27.04 -7.93 28.50
N SER A 211 -26.26 -8.88 27.94
CA SER A 211 -24.88 -9.09 28.39
C SER A 211 -24.02 -8.08 27.66
N GLY A 212 -23.76 -6.95 28.32
CA GLY A 212 -23.32 -5.75 27.64
C GLY A 212 -21.82 -5.61 27.50
N PHE A 213 -21.15 -5.64 28.64
CA PHE A 213 -19.78 -5.20 28.82
C PHE A 213 -19.27 -5.85 30.11
N PRO A 214 -17.96 -6.09 30.24
CA PRO A 214 -17.40 -6.36 31.55
C PRO A 214 -17.61 -5.12 32.45
N ASP A 215 -18.31 -5.29 33.57
CA ASP A 215 -18.54 -4.22 34.56
C ASP A 215 -17.21 -3.69 35.13
N THR A 216 -16.26 -4.61 35.30
CA THR A 216 -14.87 -4.35 35.66
C THR A 216 -13.99 -5.37 34.97
N LEU A 217 -12.83 -4.94 34.47
CA LEU A 217 -11.77 -5.83 34.00
C LEU A 217 -10.77 -6.02 35.14
N GLU A 218 -10.51 -7.26 35.53
CA GLU A 218 -9.45 -7.59 36.51
C GLU A 218 -8.07 -7.42 35.86
N SER A 219 -7.96 -7.84 34.59
CA SER A 219 -6.80 -7.62 33.74
C SER A 219 -7.10 -6.62 32.62
N ASN A 220 -6.22 -5.62 32.45
CA ASN A 220 -6.27 -4.74 31.28
C ASN A 220 -5.68 -5.39 30.02
N ILE A 221 -5.10 -6.58 30.12
CA ILE A 221 -4.65 -7.36 28.98
C ILE A 221 -5.78 -8.28 28.53
N ILE A 222 -6.18 -8.14 27.27
CA ILE A 222 -7.22 -8.94 26.61
C ILE A 222 -6.64 -9.65 25.40
N THR A 223 -7.23 -10.77 25.01
CA THR A 223 -6.86 -11.47 23.76
C THR A 223 -7.97 -11.27 22.74
N VAL A 224 -7.64 -10.62 21.62
CA VAL A 224 -8.56 -10.41 20.50
C VAL A 224 -8.35 -11.51 19.47
N THR A 225 -9.43 -12.16 19.04
CA THR A 225 -9.40 -13.25 18.06
C THR A 225 -10.29 -12.93 16.86
N LEU A 226 -9.77 -13.07 15.65
CA LEU A 226 -10.52 -13.04 14.39
C LEU A 226 -10.68 -14.45 13.82
N ASP A 227 -11.89 -14.75 13.36
CA ASP A 227 -12.24 -15.97 12.65
C ASP A 227 -12.93 -15.61 11.32
N GLY A 228 -12.65 -16.37 10.26
CA GLY A 228 -13.19 -16.12 8.91
C GLY A 228 -12.49 -14.98 8.16
N LEU A 229 -11.16 -14.88 8.25
CA LEU A 229 -10.39 -13.96 7.41
C LEU A 229 -10.59 -14.27 5.92
N THR A 230 -10.56 -13.25 5.07
CA THR A 230 -10.72 -13.41 3.62
C THR A 230 -9.40 -13.11 2.90
N GLN A 231 -8.97 -14.05 2.05
CA GLN A 231 -7.95 -13.83 1.04
C GLN A 231 -8.60 -13.32 -0.24
N PHE A 232 -8.28 -12.08 -0.59
CA PHE A 232 -8.55 -11.47 -1.88
C PHE A 232 -7.34 -11.67 -2.79
N SER A 233 -7.58 -12.05 -4.05
CA SER A 233 -6.54 -12.09 -5.06
C SER A 233 -7.01 -11.53 -6.40
N THR A 234 -6.08 -10.92 -7.12
CA THR A 234 -6.26 -10.48 -8.50
C THR A 234 -5.29 -11.23 -9.40
N VAL A 235 -5.74 -11.56 -10.61
CA VAL A 235 -4.89 -12.15 -11.65
C VAL A 235 -5.22 -11.46 -12.95
N ARG A 236 -4.20 -10.95 -13.65
CA ARG A 236 -4.40 -10.33 -14.96
C ARG A 236 -4.79 -11.39 -16.00
N GLY A 237 -5.86 -11.13 -16.74
CA GLY A 237 -6.26 -11.89 -17.92
C GLY A 237 -5.29 -11.63 -19.07
N GLY A 238 -4.88 -12.69 -19.76
CA GLY A 238 -4.09 -12.62 -20.98
C GLY A 238 -4.95 -12.44 -22.23
#